data_AF-A0A1X7RXJ3-F1
#
_entry.id   AF-A0A1X7RXJ3-F1
#
_cell.length_a   1.000
_cell.length_b   1.000
_cell.length_c   1.000
_cell.angle_alpha   90.00
_cell.angle_beta   90.00
_cell.angle_gamma   90.00
#
_symmetry.space_group_name_H-M   'P 1'
#
loop_
_entity.id
_entity.type
_entity.pdbx_description
1 polymer ?
#
loop_
_entity_poly.entity_id
_entity_poly.type
_entity_poly.pdbx_seq_one_letter_code
_entity_poly.pdbx_strand_id
1 'polypeptide(L)'
;MARAVPPANVDDLVNYVFLPSKLPQSAAAIPIDSDLRLLESTSAALKDFARGLPTAAHNTAVDRLAEAFISARRVYGSADYISADNLRKSLKALADSDSVSNRIPLHICAQNAGLVISRASELVTFQTFELSPKNKDVMSTAGRLNRIFPGCAISIDTNTFSKLDFLTTLANALAKMSIQAVPGTQPQSKKKGQKEDEERDTTNPGIITELLFAGFLRSMGTVPTATTILKHTRDDVLWENAKGPWRRSPMWLLIRVTMQLTLSQEGPDGNAIYKECIVFIHSVILKHYLARSSTSSDMLSCMNANIVRRLQKLSSQPTELLHARRGIQDTLGASHRALMQHMDASQGTKNLTLSGLSSLDFNKDTFISLPQVNEYIL
;
A
#
# COMPACT_ATOMS: atom_id res chain seq x y z
N MET A 1 0.55 -26.56 -11.16
CA MET A 1 0.98 -25.21 -11.57
C MET A 1 -0.22 -24.44 -12.06
N ALA A 2 -0.81 -23.57 -11.24
CA ALA A 2 -1.87 -22.67 -11.70
C ALA A 2 -1.21 -21.51 -12.46
N ARG A 3 -1.51 -21.39 -13.76
CA ARG A 3 -1.11 -20.24 -14.59
C ARG A 3 -1.88 -19.02 -14.07
N ALA A 4 -1.23 -18.18 -13.27
CA ALA A 4 -1.77 -16.88 -12.91
C ALA A 4 -1.92 -16.06 -14.18
N VAL A 5 -3.15 -15.68 -14.52
CA VAL A 5 -3.43 -14.69 -15.57
C VAL A 5 -2.70 -13.41 -15.16
N PRO A 6 -1.75 -12.88 -15.96
CA PRO A 6 -1.05 -11.67 -15.59
C PRO A 6 -2.09 -10.53 -15.48
N PRO A 7 -2.05 -9.71 -14.41
CA PRO A 7 -2.99 -8.62 -14.28
C PRO A 7 -2.89 -7.70 -15.49
N ALA A 8 -4.05 -7.30 -16.02
CA ALA A 8 -4.13 -6.21 -16.98
C ALA A 8 -3.45 -4.99 -16.33
N ASN A 9 -2.29 -4.62 -16.88
CA ASN A 9 -1.42 -3.53 -16.47
C ASN A 9 -0.85 -3.57 -15.02
N VAL A 10 0.34 -4.15 -14.84
CA VAL A 10 1.08 -4.13 -13.55
C VAL A 10 1.69 -2.75 -13.22
N ASP A 11 1.65 -1.76 -14.11
CA ASP A 11 2.40 -0.50 -13.95
C ASP A 11 1.94 0.29 -12.71
N ASP A 12 0.65 0.26 -12.37
CA ASP A 12 0.13 0.92 -11.16
C ASP A 12 0.68 0.28 -9.89
N LEU A 13 0.74 -1.06 -9.85
CA LEU A 13 1.35 -1.81 -8.74
C LEU A 13 2.82 -1.47 -8.61
N VAL A 14 3.53 -1.31 -9.74
CA VAL A 14 4.93 -0.88 -9.73
C VAL A 14 5.05 0.53 -9.14
N ASN A 15 4.21 1.47 -9.59
CA ASN A 15 4.19 2.85 -9.08
C ASN A 15 3.92 2.88 -7.57
N TYR A 16 2.93 2.13 -7.08
CA TYR A 16 2.59 2.07 -5.66
C TYR A 16 3.66 1.41 -4.80
N VAL A 17 4.25 0.31 -5.26
CA VAL A 17 5.14 -0.50 -4.42
C VAL A 17 6.58 0.01 -4.49
N PHE A 18 7.08 0.33 -5.68
CA PHE A 18 8.48 0.69 -5.92
C PHE A 18 8.77 2.18 -5.91
N LEU A 19 7.79 3.04 -6.21
CA LEU A 19 7.97 4.49 -6.35
C LEU A 19 9.16 4.84 -7.25
N PRO A 20 9.08 4.55 -8.56
CA PRO A 20 10.11 4.93 -9.54
C PRO A 20 10.31 6.45 -9.58
N SER A 21 11.37 6.90 -10.25
CA SER A 21 11.65 8.34 -10.43
C SER A 21 10.59 9.05 -11.26
N LYS A 22 10.05 8.38 -12.28
CA LYS A 22 8.96 8.89 -13.10
C LYS A 22 7.65 8.27 -12.65
N LEU A 23 6.84 9.08 -11.98
CA LEU A 23 5.52 8.71 -11.49
C LEU A 23 4.42 9.44 -12.28
N PRO A 24 3.18 8.93 -12.28
CA PRO A 24 2.05 9.66 -12.84
C PRO A 24 1.84 10.99 -12.11
N GLN A 25 1.29 11.97 -12.83
CA GLN A 25 1.04 13.33 -12.33
C GLN A 25 -0.46 13.62 -12.13
N SER A 26 -1.30 12.60 -12.24
CA SER A 26 -2.76 12.73 -12.18
C SER A 26 -3.39 11.49 -11.55
N ALA A 27 -4.36 11.69 -10.65
CA ALA A 27 -5.19 10.61 -10.13
C ALA A 27 -5.96 9.88 -11.24
N ALA A 28 -6.33 10.57 -12.32
CA ALA A 28 -7.06 9.99 -13.44
C ALA A 28 -6.20 9.06 -14.31
N ALA A 29 -4.87 9.09 -14.15
CA ALA A 29 -3.97 8.16 -14.84
C ALA A 29 -3.99 6.75 -14.24
N ILE A 30 -4.65 6.58 -13.08
CA ILE A 30 -4.73 5.33 -12.35
C ILE A 30 -6.08 4.66 -12.61
N PRO A 31 -6.11 3.39 -13.06
CA PRO A 31 -7.33 2.61 -13.18
C PRO A 31 -8.05 2.49 -11.83
N ILE A 32 -9.38 2.56 -11.88
CA ILE A 32 -10.21 2.59 -10.67
C ILE A 32 -10.04 1.35 -9.78
N ASP A 33 -9.68 0.20 -10.34
CA ASP A 33 -9.55 -1.09 -9.65
C ASP A 33 -8.12 -1.37 -9.13
N SER A 34 -7.20 -0.41 -9.25
CA SER A 34 -5.77 -0.63 -8.97
C SER A 34 -5.50 -1.03 -7.52
N ASP A 35 -6.26 -0.49 -6.56
CA ASP A 35 -6.12 -0.83 -5.14
C ASP A 35 -6.60 -2.27 -4.88
N LEU A 36 -7.69 -2.69 -5.52
CA LEU A 36 -8.18 -4.07 -5.42
C LEU A 36 -7.23 -5.06 -6.10
N ARG A 37 -6.65 -4.72 -7.27
CA ARG A 37 -5.62 -5.54 -7.92
C ARG A 37 -4.36 -5.67 -7.05
N LEU A 38 -3.97 -4.61 -6.34
CA LEU A 38 -2.88 -4.65 -5.37
C LEU A 38 -3.19 -5.59 -4.20
N LEU A 39 -4.42 -5.56 -3.68
CA LEU A 39 -4.87 -6.45 -2.61
C LEU A 39 -4.86 -7.92 -3.07
N GLU A 40 -5.40 -8.21 -4.25
CA GLU A 40 -5.41 -9.54 -4.87
C GLU A 40 -3.99 -10.06 -5.10
N SER A 41 -3.12 -9.27 -5.76
CA SER A 41 -1.73 -9.64 -6.01
C SER A 41 -0.96 -9.91 -4.72
N THR A 42 -1.19 -9.10 -3.69
CA THR A 42 -0.59 -9.32 -2.36
C THR A 42 -1.09 -10.61 -1.73
N SER A 43 -2.41 -10.86 -1.76
CA SER A 43 -2.97 -12.08 -1.17
C SER A 43 -2.45 -13.36 -1.83
N ALA A 44 -2.33 -13.37 -3.16
CA ALA A 44 -1.74 -14.47 -3.92
C ALA A 44 -0.26 -14.68 -3.59
N ALA A 45 0.51 -13.58 -3.48
CA ALA A 45 1.91 -13.63 -3.06
C ALA A 45 2.07 -14.21 -1.64
N LEU A 46 1.22 -13.81 -0.69
CA LEU A 46 1.28 -14.35 0.67
C LEU A 46 0.91 -15.83 0.75
N LYS A 47 -0.07 -16.29 -0.03
CA LYS A 47 -0.38 -17.73 -0.14
C LYS A 47 0.80 -18.53 -0.66
N ASP A 48 1.50 -18.02 -1.67
CA ASP A 48 2.67 -18.71 -2.21
C ASP A 48 3.84 -18.70 -1.22
N PHE A 49 4.08 -17.55 -0.57
CA PHE A 49 5.10 -17.40 0.46
C PHE A 49 4.90 -18.36 1.64
N ALA A 50 3.65 -18.53 2.08
CA ALA A 50 3.32 -19.35 3.25
C ALA A 50 3.79 -20.81 3.07
N ARG A 51 3.69 -21.37 1.86
CA ARG A 51 4.01 -22.78 1.55
C ARG A 51 5.45 -23.19 1.89
N GLY A 52 6.38 -22.24 1.92
CA GLY A 52 7.79 -22.50 2.18
C GLY A 52 8.26 -22.18 3.61
N LEU A 53 7.38 -21.69 4.49
CA LEU A 53 7.77 -21.29 5.84
C LEU A 53 8.22 -22.50 6.68
N PRO A 54 9.26 -22.34 7.52
CA PRO A 54 9.90 -23.46 8.22
C PRO A 54 9.04 -24.04 9.34
N THR A 55 8.13 -23.24 9.94
CA THR A 55 7.28 -23.69 11.04
C THR A 55 5.80 -23.65 10.63
N ALA A 56 5.03 -24.63 11.10
CA ALA A 56 3.59 -24.69 10.87
C ALA A 56 2.85 -23.47 11.45
N ALA A 57 3.35 -22.93 12.57
CA ALA A 57 2.80 -21.73 13.19
C ALA A 57 2.98 -20.50 12.29
N HIS A 58 4.18 -20.27 11.76
CA HIS A 58 4.44 -19.16 10.84
C HIS A 58 3.65 -19.32 9.54
N ASN A 59 3.60 -20.54 8.98
CA ASN A 59 2.77 -20.86 7.82
C ASN A 59 1.30 -20.47 8.08
N THR A 60 0.72 -20.93 9.19
CA THR A 60 -0.67 -20.64 9.56
C THR A 60 -0.91 -19.15 9.73
N ALA A 61 0.01 -18.43 10.39
CA ALA A 61 -0.11 -16.99 10.59
C ALA A 61 -0.15 -16.20 9.27
N VAL A 62 0.76 -16.52 8.34
CA VAL A 62 0.80 -15.86 7.02
C VAL A 62 -0.36 -16.31 6.14
N ASP A 63 -0.77 -17.57 6.20
CA ASP A 63 -1.91 -18.09 5.45
C ASP A 63 -3.22 -17.41 5.88
N ARG A 64 -3.45 -17.27 7.20
CA ARG A 64 -4.56 -16.49 7.76
C ARG A 64 -4.55 -15.03 7.33
N LEU A 65 -3.37 -14.42 7.25
CA LEU A 65 -3.21 -13.05 6.75
C LEU A 65 -3.52 -12.93 5.26
N ALA A 66 -3.14 -13.93 4.46
CA ALA A 66 -3.53 -14.00 3.06
C ALA A 66 -5.05 -14.13 2.92
N GLU A 67 -5.68 -15.02 3.70
CA GLU A 67 -7.15 -15.16 3.76
C GLU A 67 -7.84 -13.88 4.23
N ALA A 68 -7.23 -13.10 5.12
CA ALA A 68 -7.78 -11.81 5.53
C ALA A 68 -7.90 -10.84 4.35
N PHE A 69 -6.89 -10.81 3.47
CA PHE A 69 -6.92 -9.97 2.27
C PHE A 69 -7.86 -10.51 1.19
N ILE A 70 -7.96 -11.84 1.05
CA ILE A 70 -8.96 -12.47 0.15
C ILE A 70 -10.38 -12.12 0.62
N SER A 71 -10.66 -12.27 1.91
CA SER A 71 -11.96 -11.91 2.49
C SER A 71 -12.24 -10.42 2.39
N ALA A 72 -11.25 -9.56 2.65
CA ALA A 72 -11.37 -8.12 2.43
C ALA A 72 -11.74 -7.80 0.97
N ARG A 73 -11.11 -8.46 -0.01
CA ARG A 73 -11.43 -8.26 -1.43
C ARG A 73 -12.89 -8.58 -1.75
N ARG A 74 -13.48 -9.59 -1.11
CA ARG A 74 -14.90 -9.99 -1.27
C ARG A 74 -15.87 -8.96 -0.71
N VAL A 75 -15.44 -8.12 0.24
CA VAL A 75 -16.26 -7.04 0.79
C VAL A 75 -16.55 -5.96 -0.25
N TYR A 76 -15.60 -5.71 -1.15
CA TYR A 76 -15.77 -4.72 -2.22
C TYR A 76 -16.65 -5.26 -3.34
N GLY A 77 -17.47 -4.38 -3.92
CA GLY A 77 -18.36 -4.70 -5.03
C GLY A 77 -17.65 -4.72 -6.40
N SER A 78 -18.37 -4.32 -7.45
CA SER A 78 -17.83 -4.10 -8.80
C SER A 78 -16.94 -2.84 -8.90
N ALA A 79 -16.90 -2.03 -7.86
CA ALA A 79 -16.04 -0.87 -7.69
C ALA A 79 -15.25 -0.97 -6.37
N ASP A 80 -14.31 -0.05 -6.14
CA ASP A 80 -13.49 0.07 -4.92
C ASP A 80 -14.29 0.51 -3.67
N TYR A 81 -15.61 0.34 -3.69
CA TYR A 81 -16.51 0.65 -2.59
C TYR A 81 -16.97 -0.60 -1.85
N ILE A 82 -17.24 -0.43 -0.56
CA ILE A 82 -17.70 -1.49 0.33
C ILE A 82 -19.18 -1.80 0.03
N SER A 83 -19.48 -3.06 -0.28
CA SER A 83 -20.87 -3.55 -0.34
C SER A 83 -21.37 -3.89 1.06
N ALA A 84 -22.49 -3.29 1.47
CA ALA A 84 -23.08 -3.55 2.78
C ALA A 84 -23.44 -5.03 2.98
N ASP A 85 -23.99 -5.69 1.96
CA ASP A 85 -24.35 -7.11 2.04
C ASP A 85 -23.11 -8.00 2.14
N ASN A 86 -22.06 -7.72 1.37
CA ASN A 86 -20.82 -8.50 1.42
C ASN A 86 -20.07 -8.28 2.73
N LEU A 87 -20.07 -7.04 3.24
CA LEU A 87 -19.51 -6.73 4.54
C LEU A 87 -20.28 -7.43 5.66
N ARG A 88 -21.62 -7.39 5.66
CA ARG A 88 -22.44 -8.09 6.67
C ARG A 88 -22.17 -9.59 6.68
N LYS A 89 -22.07 -10.23 5.51
CA LYS A 89 -21.69 -11.66 5.40
C LYS A 89 -20.31 -11.92 6.00
N SER A 90 -19.33 -11.06 5.71
CA SER A 90 -17.97 -11.20 6.21
C SER A 90 -17.89 -10.98 7.72
N LEU A 91 -18.61 -9.99 8.26
CA LEU A 91 -18.69 -9.74 9.70
C LEU A 91 -19.40 -10.90 10.43
N LYS A 92 -20.45 -11.48 9.83
CA LYS A 92 -21.14 -12.65 10.38
C LYS A 92 -20.21 -13.88 10.42
N ALA A 93 -19.47 -14.15 9.35
CA ALA A 93 -18.47 -15.22 9.34
C ALA A 93 -17.36 -15.00 10.39
N LEU A 94 -16.98 -13.75 10.64
CA LEU A 94 -16.05 -13.40 11.74
C LEU A 94 -16.70 -13.63 13.12
N ALA A 95 -17.97 -13.28 13.29
CA ALA A 95 -18.75 -13.44 14.51
C ALA A 95 -19.03 -14.90 14.88
N ASP A 96 -19.08 -15.79 13.89
CA ASP A 96 -19.35 -17.22 14.09
C ASP A 96 -18.06 -18.05 14.24
N SER A 97 -16.88 -17.45 14.07
CA SER A 97 -15.58 -18.15 13.97
C SER A 97 -15.51 -19.11 12.77
N ASP A 98 -16.42 -18.97 11.81
CA ASP A 98 -16.47 -19.79 10.59
C ASP A 98 -15.46 -19.32 9.54
N SER A 99 -14.92 -18.11 9.68
CA SER A 99 -13.92 -17.56 8.77
C SER A 99 -12.52 -18.12 9.06
N VAL A 100 -11.85 -18.60 8.02
CA VAL A 100 -10.43 -19.02 8.07
C VAL A 100 -9.53 -17.88 8.54
N SER A 101 -9.89 -16.64 8.19
CA SER A 101 -9.28 -15.42 8.72
C SER A 101 -10.01 -14.94 9.97
N ASN A 102 -9.27 -14.56 11.00
CA ASN A 102 -9.81 -13.90 12.19
C ASN A 102 -9.85 -12.37 12.07
N ARG A 103 -9.70 -11.80 10.86
CA ARG A 103 -9.66 -10.34 10.66
C ARG A 103 -10.14 -9.88 9.28
N ILE A 104 -10.62 -8.63 9.23
CA ILE A 104 -11.14 -7.96 8.04
C ILE A 104 -10.52 -6.56 7.96
N PRO A 105 -9.47 -6.36 7.14
CA PRO A 105 -8.96 -5.03 6.82
C PRO A 105 -9.83 -4.33 5.77
N LEU A 106 -10.16 -3.06 5.99
CA LEU A 106 -11.03 -2.24 5.16
C LEU A 106 -10.39 -0.87 4.89
N HIS A 107 -10.48 -0.43 3.65
CA HIS A 107 -10.16 0.92 3.22
C HIS A 107 -11.48 1.68 3.08
N ILE A 108 -11.71 2.65 3.96
CA ILE A 108 -12.88 3.53 3.94
C ILE A 108 -12.48 4.79 3.17
N CYS A 109 -12.50 4.70 1.83
CA CYS A 109 -11.82 5.66 0.98
C CYS A 109 -12.31 7.10 1.13
N ALA A 110 -13.63 7.34 1.14
CA ALA A 110 -14.16 8.70 1.29
C ALA A 110 -13.83 9.36 2.65
N GLN A 111 -13.51 8.56 3.69
CA GLN A 111 -13.09 9.08 5.01
C GLN A 111 -11.58 8.97 5.26
N ASN A 112 -10.77 8.60 4.26
CA ASN A 112 -9.32 8.48 4.40
C ASN A 112 -8.86 7.60 5.60
N ALA A 113 -9.60 6.52 5.87
CA ALA A 113 -9.36 5.68 7.03
C ALA A 113 -9.12 4.23 6.65
N GLY A 114 -8.15 3.61 7.31
CA GLY A 114 -7.95 2.17 7.36
C GLY A 114 -8.60 1.64 8.63
N LEU A 115 -9.40 0.58 8.50
CA LEU A 115 -10.04 -0.09 9.63
C LEU A 115 -9.68 -1.57 9.60
N VAL A 116 -9.18 -2.11 10.70
CA VAL A 116 -8.95 -3.54 10.88
C VAL A 116 -9.88 -4.03 11.99
N ILE A 117 -10.81 -4.92 11.63
CA ILE A 117 -11.69 -5.60 12.58
C ILE A 117 -11.12 -6.99 12.79
N SER A 118 -10.80 -7.35 14.04
CA SER A 118 -10.15 -8.62 14.37
C SER A 118 -10.84 -9.28 15.55
N ARG A 119 -10.93 -10.60 15.53
CA ARG A 119 -11.48 -11.39 16.63
C ARG A 119 -10.39 -12.17 17.35
N ALA A 120 -10.41 -12.11 18.67
CA ALA A 120 -9.59 -12.92 19.55
C ALA A 120 -10.47 -13.46 20.69
N SER A 121 -10.80 -14.75 20.63
CA SER A 121 -11.71 -15.43 21.57
C SER A 121 -13.02 -14.66 21.77
N GLU A 122 -13.19 -14.06 22.96
CA GLU A 122 -14.40 -13.37 23.41
C GLU A 122 -14.46 -11.89 22.99
N LEU A 123 -13.39 -11.35 22.40
CA LEU A 123 -13.30 -9.94 22.06
C LEU A 123 -13.16 -9.72 20.56
N VAL A 124 -13.87 -8.71 20.07
CA VAL A 124 -13.68 -8.15 18.72
C VAL A 124 -13.07 -6.78 18.84
N THR A 125 -11.86 -6.63 18.31
CA THR A 125 -11.07 -5.41 18.35
C THR A 125 -11.12 -4.70 17.00
N PHE A 126 -11.53 -3.44 17.06
CA PHE A 126 -11.54 -2.48 15.97
C PHE A 126 -10.30 -1.61 16.10
N GLN A 127 -9.52 -1.48 15.04
CA GLN A 127 -8.35 -0.61 14.99
C GLN A 127 -8.46 0.31 13.78
N THR A 128 -8.40 1.63 13.98
CA THR A 128 -8.47 2.62 12.89
C THR A 128 -7.24 3.49 12.84
N PHE A 129 -6.92 3.97 11.64
CA PHE A 129 -5.83 4.90 11.38
C PHE A 129 -6.03 5.65 10.07
N GLU A 130 -5.48 6.86 10.00
CA GLU A 130 -5.43 7.64 8.76
C GLU A 130 -4.55 6.93 7.72
N LEU A 131 -4.97 6.90 6.45
CA LEU A 131 -4.14 6.30 5.39
C LEU A 131 -3.28 7.32 4.65
N SER A 132 -3.86 8.46 4.28
CA SER A 132 -3.23 9.50 3.48
C SER A 132 -3.04 10.76 4.32
N PRO A 133 -1.80 11.20 4.59
CA PRO A 133 -1.56 12.46 5.31
C PRO A 133 -1.88 13.66 4.41
N LYS A 134 -2.07 14.85 4.99
CA LYS A 134 -2.34 16.09 4.23
C LYS A 134 -1.24 16.42 3.25
N ASN A 135 -1.58 17.10 2.15
CA ASN A 135 -0.62 17.53 1.13
C ASN A 135 0.51 18.37 1.74
N LYS A 136 0.18 19.30 2.63
CA LYS A 136 1.18 20.12 3.33
C LYS A 136 2.21 19.26 4.08
N ASP A 137 1.76 18.22 4.78
CA ASP A 137 2.65 17.39 5.60
C ASP A 137 3.56 16.54 4.73
N VAL A 138 3.06 16.02 3.59
CA VAL A 138 3.87 15.31 2.60
C VAL A 138 4.92 16.24 1.99
N MET A 139 4.51 17.41 1.50
CA MET A 139 5.36 18.31 0.74
C MET A 139 6.39 19.05 1.60
N SER A 140 6.12 19.26 2.89
CA SER A 140 7.04 19.93 3.82
C SER A 140 8.02 18.98 4.51
N THR A 141 7.76 17.67 4.50
CA THR A 141 8.61 16.71 5.19
C THR A 141 9.83 16.35 4.35
N ALA A 142 11.02 16.67 4.85
CA ALA A 142 12.25 16.12 4.31
C ALA A 142 12.33 14.60 4.59
N GLY A 143 12.32 13.78 3.55
CA GLY A 143 12.55 12.34 3.67
C GLY A 143 11.30 11.51 3.94
N ARG A 144 10.97 11.21 5.21
CA ARG A 144 9.90 10.27 5.59
C ARG A 144 9.04 10.83 6.73
N LEU A 145 7.73 10.66 6.60
CA LEU A 145 6.77 10.94 7.66
C LEU A 145 6.83 9.84 8.73
N ASN A 146 6.89 10.24 10.00
CA ASN A 146 6.85 9.33 11.14
C ASN A 146 5.41 9.20 11.61
N ARG A 147 4.83 8.00 11.47
CA ARG A 147 3.42 7.76 11.76
C ARG A 147 3.27 6.52 12.64
N ILE A 148 2.44 6.63 13.67
CA ILE A 148 2.16 5.56 14.64
C ILE A 148 0.83 4.90 14.27
N PHE A 149 0.79 3.57 14.33
CA PHE A 149 -0.39 2.77 13.99
C PHE A 149 -0.67 1.70 15.05
N PRO A 150 -1.93 1.37 15.36
CA PRO A 150 -3.13 2.10 14.94
C PRO A 150 -3.23 3.48 15.63
N GLY A 151 -4.07 4.36 15.10
CA GLY A 151 -4.33 5.66 15.73
C GLY A 151 -5.35 5.56 16.87
N CYS A 152 -6.33 4.67 16.74
CA CYS A 152 -7.31 4.39 17.79
C CYS A 152 -7.71 2.90 17.76
N ALA A 153 -8.05 2.35 18.93
CA ALA A 153 -8.54 0.99 19.05
C ALA A 153 -9.67 0.88 20.08
N ILE A 154 -10.68 0.05 19.80
CA ILE A 154 -11.78 -0.27 20.72
C ILE A 154 -12.07 -1.77 20.62
N SER A 155 -12.26 -2.42 21.76
CA SER A 155 -12.68 -3.82 21.84
C SER A 155 -14.08 -3.91 22.42
N ILE A 156 -14.93 -4.72 21.80
CA ILE A 156 -16.27 -5.07 22.29
C ILE A 156 -16.35 -6.58 22.51
N ASP A 157 -17.32 -7.01 23.30
CA ASP A 157 -17.58 -8.43 23.50
C ASP A 157 -18.20 -9.07 22.25
N THR A 158 -17.91 -10.35 22.05
CA THR A 158 -18.38 -11.10 20.89
C THR A 158 -19.90 -11.30 20.92
N ASN A 159 -20.54 -11.39 22.10
CA ASN A 159 -22.00 -11.52 22.18
C ASN A 159 -22.69 -10.25 21.66
N THR A 160 -22.15 -9.07 21.94
CA THR A 160 -22.62 -7.80 21.37
C THR A 160 -22.31 -7.71 19.89
N PHE A 161 -21.10 -8.07 19.46
CA PHE A 161 -20.73 -8.06 18.04
C PHE A 161 -21.62 -8.98 17.20
N SER A 162 -21.98 -10.16 17.71
CA SER A 162 -22.77 -11.18 17.01
C SER A 162 -24.25 -10.82 16.83
N LYS A 163 -24.73 -9.71 17.42
CA LYS A 163 -26.11 -9.25 17.25
C LYS A 163 -26.36 -8.84 15.80
N LEU A 164 -27.40 -9.40 15.19
CA LEU A 164 -27.72 -9.15 13.78
C LEU A 164 -27.94 -7.65 13.47
N ASP A 165 -28.59 -6.93 14.37
CA ASP A 165 -28.84 -5.49 14.23
C ASP A 165 -27.54 -4.69 14.28
N PHE A 166 -26.60 -5.07 15.14
CA PHE A 166 -25.29 -4.46 15.22
C PHE A 166 -24.52 -4.69 13.91
N LEU A 167 -24.45 -5.94 13.43
CA LEU A 167 -23.77 -6.29 12.18
C LEU A 167 -24.35 -5.55 10.98
N THR A 168 -25.68 -5.44 10.92
CA THR A 168 -26.40 -4.74 9.84
C THR A 168 -26.14 -3.23 9.89
N THR A 169 -26.23 -2.64 11.07
CA THR A 169 -25.98 -1.21 11.29
C THR A 169 -24.54 -0.85 10.92
N LEU A 170 -23.57 -1.63 11.41
CA LEU A 170 -22.15 -1.42 11.14
C LEU A 170 -21.84 -1.57 9.64
N ALA A 171 -22.37 -2.61 8.99
CA ALA A 171 -22.15 -2.84 7.56
C ALA A 171 -22.73 -1.69 6.71
N ASN A 172 -23.95 -1.26 6.99
CA ASN A 172 -24.60 -0.15 6.28
C ASN A 172 -23.85 1.17 6.51
N ALA A 173 -23.44 1.46 7.74
CA ALA A 173 -22.68 2.66 8.09
C ALA A 173 -21.34 2.70 7.36
N LEU A 174 -20.55 1.62 7.41
CA LEU A 174 -19.25 1.54 6.75
C LEU A 174 -19.36 1.58 5.23
N ALA A 175 -20.36 0.92 4.63
CA ALA A 175 -20.62 1.01 3.20
C ALA A 175 -20.93 2.47 2.78
N LYS A 176 -21.81 3.15 3.53
CA LYS A 176 -22.15 4.56 3.29
C LYS A 176 -20.94 5.48 3.47
N MET A 177 -20.17 5.30 4.54
CA MET A 177 -18.95 6.06 4.81
C MET A 177 -17.86 5.81 3.77
N SER A 178 -17.84 4.66 3.10
CA SER A 178 -16.88 4.40 2.01
C SER A 178 -17.17 5.23 0.76
N ILE A 179 -18.41 5.71 0.57
CA ILE A 179 -18.83 6.41 -0.66
C ILE A 179 -19.05 7.91 -0.42
N GLN A 180 -19.68 8.27 0.71
CA GLN A 180 -20.16 9.62 0.93
C GLN A 180 -19.10 10.50 1.61
N ALA A 181 -18.59 11.49 0.89
CA ALA A 181 -17.80 12.56 1.49
C ALA A 181 -18.67 13.40 2.45
N VAL A 182 -18.07 13.87 3.55
CA VAL A 182 -18.75 14.75 4.52
C VAL A 182 -18.21 16.18 4.37
N PRO A 183 -19.06 17.18 4.07
CA PRO A 183 -18.61 18.57 3.93
C PRO A 183 -17.90 19.07 5.19
N GLY A 184 -16.84 19.86 4.99
CA GLY A 184 -16.03 20.44 6.08
C GLY A 184 -15.01 19.49 6.70
N THR A 185 -14.85 18.28 6.14
CA THR A 185 -13.83 17.33 6.59
C THR A 185 -12.52 17.41 5.80
N GLN A 186 -12.44 18.30 4.81
CA GLN A 186 -11.20 18.58 4.08
C GLN A 186 -10.62 19.94 4.47
N PRO A 187 -9.30 20.15 4.31
CA PRO A 187 -8.72 21.49 4.41
C PRO A 187 -9.47 22.48 3.51
N GLN A 188 -9.78 23.67 4.02
CA GLN A 188 -10.50 24.68 3.25
C GLN A 188 -9.54 25.61 2.52
N SER A 189 -9.84 25.91 1.27
CA SER A 189 -9.17 26.94 0.47
C SER A 189 -10.14 28.05 0.07
N LYS A 190 -9.62 29.25 -0.17
CA LYS A 190 -10.43 30.40 -0.57
C LYS A 190 -10.61 30.36 -2.09
N LYS A 191 -11.82 30.07 -2.56
CA LYS A 191 -12.20 30.07 -3.98
C LYS A 191 -13.28 31.12 -4.20
N LYS A 192 -13.05 32.04 -5.15
CA LYS A 192 -13.98 33.15 -5.49
C LYS A 192 -14.50 33.95 -4.28
N GLY A 193 -13.67 34.10 -3.25
CA GLY A 193 -14.05 34.84 -2.03
C GLY A 193 -14.66 33.98 -0.91
N GLN A 194 -15.13 32.77 -1.20
CA GLN A 194 -15.71 31.84 -0.23
C GLN A 194 -14.69 30.77 0.20
N LYS A 195 -14.86 30.22 1.42
CA LYS A 195 -14.10 29.07 1.87
C LYS A 195 -14.80 27.81 1.40
N GLU A 196 -14.12 27.02 0.59
CA GLU A 196 -14.62 25.75 0.06
C GLU A 196 -13.62 24.65 0.41
N ASP A 197 -14.11 23.41 0.49
CA ASP A 197 -13.25 22.25 0.70
C ASP A 197 -12.26 22.12 -0.46
N GLU A 198 -10.98 21.90 -0.14
CA GLU A 198 -9.95 21.67 -1.12
C GLU A 198 -9.98 20.21 -1.54
N GLU A 199 -10.79 19.92 -2.58
CA GLU A 199 -10.97 18.58 -3.16
C GLU A 199 -9.66 17.86 -3.52
N ARG A 200 -8.56 18.60 -3.72
CA ARG A 200 -7.24 18.05 -4.05
C ARG A 200 -6.43 17.59 -2.85
N ASP A 201 -6.88 17.91 -1.63
CA ASP A 201 -6.24 17.48 -0.38
C ASP A 201 -6.99 16.29 0.24
N THR A 202 -6.45 15.75 1.32
CA THR A 202 -6.97 14.53 1.94
C THR A 202 -8.06 14.82 2.96
N THR A 203 -9.08 13.97 2.99
CA THR A 203 -10.14 13.99 4.01
C THR A 203 -9.58 13.70 5.41
N ASN A 204 -10.06 14.42 6.42
CA ASN A 204 -9.79 14.13 7.82
C ASN A 204 -10.57 12.86 8.24
N PRO A 205 -9.93 11.86 8.86
CA PRO A 205 -10.59 10.62 9.29
C PRO A 205 -11.55 10.78 10.49
N GLY A 206 -11.84 12.02 10.91
CA GLY A 206 -12.73 12.39 12.02
C GLY A 206 -14.07 11.64 12.04
N ILE A 207 -14.70 11.39 10.88
CA ILE A 207 -15.95 10.62 10.82
C ILE A 207 -15.78 9.18 11.33
N ILE A 208 -14.62 8.57 11.11
CA ILE A 208 -14.33 7.25 11.65
C ILE A 208 -13.89 7.35 13.11
N THR A 209 -12.99 8.26 13.45
CA THR A 209 -12.43 8.34 14.81
C THR A 209 -13.41 8.89 15.85
N GLU A 210 -14.25 9.85 15.48
CA GLU A 210 -15.17 10.54 16.39
C GLU A 210 -16.56 9.90 16.35
N LEU A 211 -17.19 9.80 15.17
CA LEU A 211 -18.55 9.26 15.09
C LEU A 211 -18.58 7.74 15.31
N LEU A 212 -17.81 6.97 14.53
CA LEU A 212 -17.82 5.51 14.68
C LEU A 212 -17.12 5.05 15.96
N PHE A 213 -15.90 5.51 16.22
CA PHE A 213 -15.14 5.04 17.39
C PHE A 213 -15.62 5.69 18.69
N ALA A 214 -15.54 7.01 18.83
CA ALA A 214 -15.90 7.66 20.09
C ALA A 214 -17.42 7.67 20.37
N GLY A 215 -18.26 7.82 19.34
CA GLY A 215 -19.72 7.89 19.47
C GLY A 215 -20.39 6.53 19.55
N PHE A 216 -20.10 5.63 18.61
CA PHE A 216 -20.81 4.34 18.50
C PHE A 216 -20.10 3.21 19.27
N LEU A 217 -18.87 2.86 18.89
CA LEU A 217 -18.17 1.68 19.45
C LEU A 217 -17.80 1.85 20.93
N ARG A 218 -17.42 3.06 21.36
CA ARG A 218 -16.99 3.30 22.75
C ARG A 218 -18.11 3.05 23.75
N SER A 219 -19.37 3.26 23.36
CA SER A 219 -20.55 3.01 24.22
C SER A 219 -20.76 1.53 24.57
N MET A 220 -20.24 0.63 23.73
CA MET A 220 -20.37 -0.83 23.87
C MET A 220 -19.04 -1.51 24.17
N GLY A 221 -17.96 -0.74 24.32
CA GLY A 221 -16.60 -1.25 24.30
C GLY A 221 -15.64 -0.57 25.24
N THR A 222 -14.46 -1.16 25.34
CA THR A 222 -13.34 -0.62 26.13
C THR A 222 -12.16 -0.33 25.22
N VAL A 223 -11.28 0.58 25.67
CA VAL A 223 -10.03 0.86 24.96
C VAL A 223 -9.02 -0.22 25.37
N PRO A 224 -8.58 -1.09 24.45
CA PRO A 224 -7.62 -2.12 24.79
C PRO A 224 -6.21 -1.53 24.91
N THR A 225 -5.32 -2.26 25.57
CA THR A 225 -3.89 -2.02 25.42
C THR A 225 -3.47 -2.53 24.03
N ALA A 226 -3.32 -1.62 23.07
CA ALA A 226 -3.03 -1.97 21.68
C ALA A 226 -1.52 -1.97 21.40
N THR A 227 -1.02 -3.01 20.73
CA THR A 227 0.32 -3.00 20.14
C THR A 227 0.39 -1.89 19.09
N THR A 228 1.30 -0.95 19.29
CA THR A 228 1.56 0.12 18.31
C THR A 228 2.83 -0.13 17.53
N ILE A 229 2.83 0.25 16.26
CA ILE A 229 4.00 0.23 15.38
C ILE A 229 4.30 1.64 14.88
N LEU A 230 5.58 1.97 14.80
CA LEU A 230 6.06 3.17 14.12
C LEU A 230 6.42 2.81 12.68
N LYS A 231 5.86 3.54 11.71
CA LYS A 231 6.28 3.45 10.30
C LYS A 231 6.77 4.78 9.78
N HIS A 232 7.91 4.71 9.09
CA HIS A 232 8.44 5.78 8.26
C HIS A 232 7.78 5.68 6.88
N THR A 233 6.73 6.47 6.65
CA THR A 233 5.94 6.44 5.41
C THR A 233 6.53 7.39 4.37
N ARG A 234 6.64 6.90 3.13
CA ARG A 234 6.92 7.70 1.94
C ARG A 234 5.63 7.80 1.13
N ASP A 235 5.24 9.03 0.84
CA ASP A 235 4.15 9.42 -0.04
C ASP A 235 4.67 10.58 -0.91
N ASP A 236 4.06 10.83 -2.06
CA ASP A 236 4.40 11.91 -2.97
C ASP A 236 3.07 12.52 -3.48
N VAL A 237 3.01 13.85 -3.60
CA VAL A 237 1.84 14.57 -4.15
C VAL A 237 2.23 15.17 -5.48
N LEU A 238 1.91 14.48 -6.55
CA LEU A 238 2.34 14.82 -7.91
C LEU A 238 1.16 15.33 -8.71
N TRP A 239 1.28 16.52 -9.28
CA TRP A 239 0.18 17.19 -9.96
C TRP A 239 0.69 17.95 -11.18
N GLU A 240 0.11 17.65 -12.33
CA GLU A 240 0.32 18.40 -13.57
C GLU A 240 -1.00 18.52 -14.32
N ASN A 241 -1.60 19.71 -14.34
CA ASN A 241 -2.81 20.04 -15.09
C ASN A 241 -3.95 19.01 -14.96
N ALA A 242 -4.17 18.49 -13.75
CA ALA A 242 -5.11 17.41 -13.47
C ALA A 242 -6.23 17.82 -12.50
N LYS A 243 -7.31 17.03 -12.43
CA LYS A 243 -8.39 17.25 -11.43
C LYS A 243 -7.88 17.08 -10.00
N GLY A 244 -7.09 16.03 -9.76
CA GLY A 244 -6.48 15.72 -8.47
C GLY A 244 -5.07 15.15 -8.63
N PRO A 245 -4.21 15.30 -7.61
CA PRO A 245 -2.84 14.81 -7.67
C PRO A 245 -2.79 13.29 -7.72
N TRP A 246 -1.79 12.74 -8.37
CA TRP A 246 -1.39 11.37 -8.10
C TRP A 246 -0.78 11.28 -6.70
N ARG A 247 -1.14 10.21 -5.99
CA ARG A 247 -0.61 9.85 -4.68
C ARG A 247 -0.32 8.37 -4.62
N ARG A 248 0.51 7.98 -3.65
CA ARG A 248 0.73 6.57 -3.38
C ARG A 248 -0.55 5.92 -2.84
N SER A 249 -0.87 4.72 -3.32
CA SER A 249 -2.03 3.93 -2.89
C SER A 249 -2.21 3.89 -1.36
N PRO A 250 -3.35 4.35 -0.82
CA PRO A 250 -3.73 4.17 0.58
C PRO A 250 -3.86 2.69 0.95
N MET A 251 -4.37 1.86 0.03
CA MET A 251 -4.47 0.40 0.20
C MET A 251 -3.09 -0.24 0.47
N TRP A 252 -2.02 0.24 -0.17
CA TRP A 252 -0.68 -0.24 0.10
C TRP A 252 -0.22 0.02 1.54
N LEU A 253 -0.62 1.15 2.13
CA LEU A 253 -0.33 1.40 3.54
C LEU A 253 -1.18 0.50 4.44
N LEU A 254 -2.48 0.34 4.15
CA LEU A 254 -3.38 -0.56 4.88
C LEU A 254 -2.83 -1.98 4.93
N ILE A 255 -2.42 -2.53 3.78
CA ILE A 255 -1.78 -3.84 3.66
C ILE A 255 -0.57 -3.91 4.58
N ARG A 256 0.39 -2.98 4.43
CA ARG A 256 1.64 -2.99 5.20
C ARG A 256 1.45 -2.83 6.70
N VAL A 257 0.46 -2.06 7.14
CA VAL A 257 0.12 -1.85 8.55
C VAL A 257 -0.54 -3.12 9.10
N THR A 258 -1.55 -3.65 8.40
CA THR A 258 -2.26 -4.88 8.79
C THR A 258 -1.30 -6.06 8.93
N MET A 259 -0.41 -6.27 7.95
CA MET A 259 0.58 -7.34 8.00
C MET A 259 1.51 -7.21 9.20
N GLN A 260 2.03 -6.00 9.46
CA GLN A 260 2.99 -5.80 10.55
C GLN A 260 2.32 -5.91 11.92
N LEU A 261 1.14 -5.31 12.12
CA LEU A 261 0.38 -5.43 13.37
C LEU A 261 0.04 -6.89 13.66
N THR A 262 -0.45 -7.60 12.65
CA THR A 262 -0.76 -9.03 12.74
C THR A 262 0.46 -9.83 13.15
N LEU A 263 1.53 -9.80 12.34
CA LEU A 263 2.66 -10.71 12.55
C LEU A 263 3.41 -10.38 13.85
N SER A 264 3.49 -9.11 14.24
CA SER A 264 4.13 -8.71 15.50
C SER A 264 3.41 -9.25 16.75
N GLN A 265 2.14 -9.63 16.64
CA GLN A 265 1.39 -10.25 17.73
C GLN A 265 1.59 -11.78 17.80
N GLU A 266 2.04 -12.42 16.72
CA GLU A 266 2.19 -13.89 16.64
C GLU A 266 3.48 -14.38 17.33
N GLY A 267 4.46 -13.50 17.58
CA GLY A 267 5.69 -13.86 18.27
C GLY A 267 6.88 -12.95 17.96
N PRO A 268 8.06 -13.23 18.58
CA PRO A 268 9.26 -12.41 18.42
C PRO A 268 9.77 -12.34 16.97
N ASP A 269 9.56 -13.39 16.19
CA ASP A 269 9.97 -13.48 14.79
C ASP A 269 9.02 -12.74 13.82
N GLY A 270 7.87 -12.26 14.32
CA GLY A 270 6.82 -11.66 13.51
C GLY A 270 7.29 -10.50 12.64
N ASN A 271 8.13 -9.62 13.19
CA ASN A 271 8.70 -8.51 12.43
C ASN A 271 9.70 -8.99 11.37
N ALA A 272 10.38 -10.11 11.60
CA ALA A 272 11.29 -10.67 10.61
C ALA A 272 10.52 -11.23 9.41
N ILE A 273 9.52 -12.06 9.70
CA ILE A 273 8.59 -12.63 8.70
C ILE A 273 7.91 -11.50 7.91
N TYR A 274 7.42 -10.46 8.58
CA TYR A 274 6.83 -9.29 7.93
C TYR A 274 7.77 -8.69 6.89
N LYS A 275 9.04 -8.45 7.24
CA LYS A 275 10.00 -7.84 6.33
C LYS A 275 10.29 -8.75 5.14
N GLU A 276 10.39 -10.07 5.35
CA GLU A 276 10.59 -11.03 4.26
C GLU A 276 9.37 -11.07 3.33
N CYS A 277 8.14 -11.12 3.86
CA CYS A 277 6.91 -11.03 3.07
C CYS A 277 6.91 -9.78 2.17
N ILE A 278 7.35 -8.63 2.68
CA ILE A 278 7.43 -7.40 1.89
C ILE A 278 8.40 -7.56 0.71
N VAL A 279 9.58 -8.13 0.92
CA VAL A 279 10.54 -8.36 -0.19
C VAL A 279 9.98 -9.37 -1.18
N PHE A 280 9.32 -10.42 -0.70
CA PHE A 280 8.70 -11.42 -1.55
C PHE A 280 7.61 -10.81 -2.44
N ILE A 281 6.71 -9.97 -1.89
CA ILE A 281 5.70 -9.23 -2.66
C ILE A 281 6.36 -8.38 -3.76
N HIS A 282 7.46 -7.68 -3.46
CA HIS A 282 8.20 -6.93 -4.49
C HIS A 282 8.73 -7.87 -5.59
N SER A 283 9.29 -9.02 -5.22
CA SER A 283 9.78 -9.99 -6.21
C SER A 283 8.67 -10.55 -7.09
N VAL A 284 7.48 -10.82 -6.54
CA VAL A 284 6.32 -11.28 -7.31
C VAL A 284 5.88 -10.21 -8.32
N ILE A 285 5.81 -8.94 -7.92
CA ILE A 285 5.48 -7.84 -8.84
C ILE A 285 6.54 -7.69 -9.94
N LEU A 286 7.84 -7.81 -9.61
CA LEU A 286 8.91 -7.84 -10.61
C LEU A 286 8.75 -9.01 -11.59
N LYS A 287 8.42 -10.20 -11.09
CA LYS A 287 8.17 -11.37 -11.94
C LYS A 287 7.00 -11.14 -12.90
N HIS A 288 5.92 -10.50 -12.44
CA HIS A 288 4.80 -10.11 -13.31
C HIS A 288 5.20 -9.04 -14.33
N TYR A 289 6.02 -8.07 -13.94
CA TYR A 289 6.55 -7.06 -14.87
C TYR A 289 7.42 -7.69 -15.96
N LEU A 290 8.29 -8.66 -15.61
CA LEU A 290 9.12 -9.40 -16.56
C LEU A 290 8.32 -10.27 -17.52
N ALA A 291 7.11 -10.69 -17.16
CA ALA A 291 6.25 -11.51 -18.02
C ALA A 291 5.56 -10.71 -19.14
N ARG A 292 5.74 -9.38 -19.19
CA ARG A 292 5.23 -8.52 -20.26
C ARG A 292 6.00 -8.73 -21.55
N SER A 293 5.37 -8.40 -22.67
CA SER A 293 6.01 -8.40 -23.99
C SER A 293 7.12 -7.34 -24.11
N SER A 294 7.01 -6.24 -23.38
CA SER A 294 8.02 -5.18 -23.33
C SER A 294 8.26 -4.72 -21.89
N THR A 295 9.53 -4.45 -21.58
CA THR A 295 9.99 -3.96 -20.28
C THR A 295 10.95 -2.80 -20.45
N SER A 296 10.92 -1.84 -19.52
CA SER A 296 11.85 -0.72 -19.50
C SER A 296 13.09 -1.06 -18.66
N SER A 297 14.29 -0.83 -19.21
CA SER A 297 15.55 -1.04 -18.50
C SER A 297 15.65 -0.20 -17.22
N ASP A 298 15.16 1.05 -17.25
CA ASP A 298 15.17 1.95 -16.09
C ASP A 298 14.26 1.41 -14.99
N MET A 299 13.07 0.92 -15.37
CA MET A 299 12.12 0.33 -14.44
C MET A 299 12.66 -0.94 -13.81
N LEU A 300 13.23 -1.85 -14.60
CA LEU A 300 13.88 -3.07 -14.09
C LEU A 300 15.02 -2.73 -13.12
N SER A 301 15.87 -1.77 -13.48
CA SER A 301 16.97 -1.31 -12.63
C SER A 301 16.46 -0.72 -11.31
N CYS A 302 15.40 0.09 -11.36
CA CYS A 302 14.74 0.65 -10.18
C CYS A 302 14.17 -0.45 -9.26
N MET A 303 13.48 -1.43 -9.84
CA MET A 303 12.88 -2.55 -9.11
C MET A 303 13.95 -3.43 -8.46
N ASN A 304 15.01 -3.77 -9.20
CA ASN A 304 16.16 -4.52 -8.70
C ASN A 304 16.82 -3.80 -7.53
N ALA A 305 17.11 -2.50 -7.67
CA ALA A 305 17.73 -1.71 -6.61
C ALA A 305 16.86 -1.68 -5.33
N ASN A 306 15.54 -1.57 -5.47
CA ASN A 306 14.61 -1.61 -4.34
C ASN A 306 14.65 -2.97 -3.62
N ILE A 307 14.59 -4.08 -4.36
CA ILE A 307 14.60 -5.44 -3.78
C ILE A 307 15.96 -5.72 -3.12
N VAL A 308 17.08 -5.42 -3.79
CA VAL A 308 18.43 -5.63 -3.25
C VAL A 308 18.64 -4.83 -1.96
N ARG A 309 18.25 -3.55 -1.93
CA ARG A 309 18.32 -2.72 -0.70
C ARG A 309 17.49 -3.31 0.44
N ARG A 310 16.35 -3.93 0.14
CA ARG A 310 15.55 -4.59 1.19
C ARG A 310 16.19 -5.88 1.68
N LEU A 311 16.74 -6.70 0.78
CA LEU A 311 17.50 -7.89 1.16
C LEU A 311 18.71 -7.55 2.04
N GLN A 312 19.40 -6.44 1.75
CA GLN A 312 20.49 -5.95 2.60
C GLN A 312 20.03 -5.62 4.02
N LYS A 313 18.77 -5.17 4.21
CA LYS A 313 18.19 -4.94 5.56
C LYS A 313 17.80 -6.23 6.28
N LEU A 314 17.80 -7.35 5.59
CA LEU A 314 17.52 -8.68 6.13
C LEU A 314 18.81 -9.48 6.41
N SER A 315 19.99 -8.94 6.08
CA SER A 315 21.27 -9.68 6.18
C SER A 315 21.61 -10.12 7.60
N SER A 316 21.08 -9.44 8.62
CA SER A 316 21.27 -9.77 10.03
C SER A 316 20.25 -10.78 10.58
N GLN A 317 19.30 -11.26 9.76
CA GLN A 317 18.30 -12.24 10.21
C GLN A 317 18.84 -13.68 10.13
N PRO A 318 18.33 -14.58 11.01
CA PRO A 318 18.60 -16.00 10.90
C PRO A 318 18.26 -16.54 9.51
N THR A 319 19.12 -17.42 8.96
CA THR A 319 18.93 -17.96 7.60
C THR A 319 17.64 -18.77 7.47
N GLU A 320 17.18 -19.37 8.57
CA GLU A 320 15.92 -20.11 8.65
C GLU A 320 14.68 -19.23 8.37
N LEU A 321 14.75 -17.94 8.69
CA LEU A 321 13.70 -16.95 8.43
C LEU A 321 13.87 -16.24 7.07
N LEU A 322 14.71 -16.79 6.19
CA LEU A 322 14.98 -16.28 4.84
C LEU A 322 14.68 -17.35 3.77
N HIS A 323 13.63 -18.15 3.97
CA HIS A 323 13.31 -19.29 3.09
C HIS A 323 12.97 -18.85 1.66
N ALA A 324 12.40 -17.65 1.48
CA ALA A 324 12.03 -17.15 0.16
C ALA A 324 13.21 -16.51 -0.59
N ARG A 325 14.38 -16.38 0.06
CA ARG A 325 15.56 -15.70 -0.51
C ARG A 325 15.99 -16.27 -1.85
N ARG A 326 15.96 -17.60 -2.02
CA ARG A 326 16.35 -18.24 -3.28
C ARG A 326 15.42 -17.82 -4.43
N GLY A 327 14.11 -17.90 -4.23
CA GLY A 327 13.13 -17.48 -5.24
C GLY A 327 13.22 -15.98 -5.59
N ILE A 328 13.53 -15.15 -4.59
CA ILE A 328 13.79 -13.72 -4.81
C ILE A 328 15.05 -13.52 -5.66
N GLN A 329 16.14 -14.24 -5.35
CA GLN A 329 17.40 -14.18 -6.12
C GLN A 329 17.22 -14.69 -7.55
N ASP A 330 16.44 -15.74 -7.77
CA ASP A 330 16.15 -16.25 -9.11
C ASP A 330 15.40 -15.21 -9.96
N THR A 331 14.45 -14.50 -9.33
CA THR A 331 13.71 -13.39 -9.99
C THR A 331 14.64 -12.22 -10.32
N LEU A 332 15.54 -11.85 -9.40
CA LEU A 332 16.54 -10.82 -9.66
C LEU A 332 17.51 -11.24 -10.78
N GLY A 333 17.93 -12.50 -10.81
CA GLY A 333 18.77 -13.05 -11.87
C GLY A 333 18.07 -13.03 -13.23
N ALA A 334 16.76 -13.33 -13.27
CA ALA A 334 15.96 -13.19 -14.48
C ALA A 334 15.88 -11.75 -14.97
N SER A 335 15.64 -10.79 -14.05
CA SER A 335 15.65 -9.37 -14.40
C SER A 335 17.02 -8.89 -14.90
N HIS A 336 18.10 -9.33 -14.27
CA HIS A 336 19.45 -8.99 -14.69
C HIS A 336 19.76 -9.51 -16.10
N ARG A 337 19.36 -10.75 -16.43
CA ARG A 337 19.50 -11.27 -17.80
C ARG A 337 18.71 -10.45 -18.82
N ALA A 338 17.49 -10.04 -18.49
CA ALA A 338 16.70 -9.17 -19.37
C ALA A 338 17.39 -7.81 -19.61
N LEU A 339 17.99 -7.22 -18.57
CA LEU A 339 18.79 -5.99 -18.70
C LEU A 339 20.01 -6.18 -19.60
N MET A 340 20.75 -7.29 -19.44
CA MET A 340 21.89 -7.59 -20.32
C MET A 340 21.46 -7.74 -21.77
N GLN A 341 20.35 -8.46 -22.04
CA GLN A 341 19.80 -8.59 -23.39
C GLN A 341 19.43 -7.24 -24.02
N HIS A 342 18.86 -6.31 -23.25
CA HIS A 342 18.58 -4.96 -23.73
C HIS A 342 19.86 -4.19 -24.08
N MET A 343 20.91 -4.31 -23.26
CA MET A 343 22.20 -3.67 -23.51
C MET A 343 22.88 -4.25 -24.75
N ASP A 344 22.92 -5.57 -24.90
CA ASP A 344 23.53 -6.23 -26.06
C ASP A 344 22.81 -5.85 -27.36
N ALA A 345 21.47 -5.83 -27.34
CA ALA A 345 20.67 -5.37 -28.47
C ALA A 345 20.97 -3.90 -28.83
N SER A 346 21.12 -3.04 -27.82
CA SER A 346 21.45 -1.62 -28.02
C SER A 346 22.84 -1.43 -28.64
N GLN A 347 23.84 -2.19 -28.17
CA GLN A 347 25.22 -2.16 -28.68
C GLN A 347 25.36 -2.74 -30.10
N GLY A 348 24.48 -3.67 -30.49
CA GLY A 348 24.37 -4.15 -31.87
C GLY A 348 23.95 -3.07 -32.87
N THR A 349 23.27 -2.01 -32.40
CA THR A 349 22.83 -0.86 -33.20
C THR A 349 23.97 0.15 -33.38
N LYS A 350 24.96 -0.18 -34.22
CA LYS A 350 26.18 0.64 -34.42
C LYS A 350 25.99 1.92 -35.24
N ASN A 351 24.80 2.23 -35.73
CA ASN A 351 24.53 3.45 -36.50
C ASN A 351 24.21 4.62 -35.57
N LEU A 352 25.17 4.99 -34.71
CA LEU A 352 25.10 6.25 -33.98
C LEU A 352 25.56 7.37 -34.91
N THR A 353 24.63 8.21 -35.35
CA THR A 353 24.94 9.43 -36.09
C THR A 353 25.56 10.45 -35.13
N LEU A 354 26.88 10.38 -34.95
CA LEU A 354 27.63 11.26 -34.03
C LEU A 354 27.96 12.63 -34.64
N SER A 355 27.43 12.97 -35.83
CA SER A 355 27.67 14.27 -36.47
C SER A 355 27.11 15.46 -35.67
N GLY A 356 26.15 15.23 -34.78
CA GLY A 356 25.70 16.27 -33.82
C GLY A 356 26.70 16.52 -32.68
N LEU A 357 27.64 15.61 -32.42
CA LEU A 357 28.68 15.77 -31.40
C LEU A 357 29.91 16.50 -31.94
N SER A 358 30.09 16.59 -33.27
CA SER A 358 31.27 17.26 -33.84
C SER A 358 31.27 18.79 -33.68
N SER A 359 30.12 19.37 -33.32
CA SER A 359 29.97 20.80 -33.03
C SER A 359 30.05 21.14 -31.54
N LEU A 360 30.25 20.16 -30.65
CA LEU A 360 30.40 20.41 -29.21
C LEU A 360 31.78 21.02 -28.92
N ASP A 361 31.80 22.10 -28.15
CA ASP A 361 33.01 22.77 -27.69
C ASP A 361 33.06 22.65 -26.17
N PHE A 362 33.61 21.55 -25.66
CA PHE A 362 33.63 21.24 -24.23
C PHE A 362 34.19 22.37 -23.36
N ASN A 363 35.10 23.20 -23.88
CA ASN A 363 35.66 24.32 -23.13
C ASN A 363 34.65 25.48 -22.98
N LYS A 364 33.80 25.72 -23.98
CA LYS A 364 32.72 26.71 -23.90
C LYS A 364 31.47 26.14 -23.23
N ASP A 365 31.14 24.88 -23.49
CA ASP A 365 29.93 24.21 -23.01
C ASP A 365 29.99 23.88 -21.50
N THR A 366 31.20 23.87 -20.91
CA THR A 366 31.39 23.80 -19.46
C THR A 366 31.35 25.18 -18.78
N PHE A 367 31.40 26.27 -19.55
CA PHE A 367 31.36 27.62 -19.05
C PHE A 367 29.92 28.13 -18.97
N ILE A 368 29.26 27.85 -17.85
CA ILE A 368 27.92 28.40 -17.56
C ILE A 368 28.09 29.84 -17.05
N SER A 369 27.93 30.82 -17.95
CA SER A 369 27.76 32.22 -17.55
C SER A 369 26.29 32.46 -17.19
N LEU A 370 26.02 32.80 -15.93
CA LEU A 370 24.70 33.22 -15.45
C LEU A 370 24.78 34.66 -14.92
N PRO A 371 24.81 35.67 -15.82
CA PRO A 371 25.03 37.06 -15.44
C PRO A 371 24.02 37.56 -14.41
N GLN A 372 22.75 37.17 -14.55
CA GLN A 372 21.66 37.53 -13.64
C GLN A 372 21.81 36.91 -12.24
N VAL A 373 22.44 35.73 -12.14
CA VAL A 373 22.74 35.10 -10.84
C VAL A 373 23.97 35.76 -10.21
N ASN A 374 24.96 36.11 -11.02
CA ASN A 374 26.15 36.82 -10.56
C ASN A 374 25.83 38.24 -10.06
N GLU A 375 24.89 38.95 -10.71
CA GLU A 375 24.35 40.24 -10.23
C GLU A 375 23.51 40.12 -8.95
N TYR A 376 22.95 38.95 -8.66
CA TYR A 376 22.15 38.72 -7.45
C TYR A 376 23.01 38.36 -6.23
N ILE A 377 24.22 37.84 -6.44
CA ILE A 377 25.15 37.40 -5.39
C ILE A 377 26.16 38.50 -5.00
N LEU A 378 26.36 39.51 -5.85
CA LEU A 378 27.11 40.74 -5.57
C LEU A 378 26.17 41.84 -5.06
#